data_AF-A0A2H0XBI4-F1
#
_entry.id   AF-A0A2H0XBI4-F1
#
_cell.length_a   1.000
_cell.length_b   1.000
_cell.length_c   1.000
_cell.angle_alpha   90.00
_cell.angle_beta   90.00
_cell.angle_gamma   90.00
#
_symmetry.space_group_name_H-M   'P 1'
#
loop_
_entity.id
_entity.type
_entity.pdbx_description
1 polymer ?
#
loop_
_entity_poly.entity_id
_entity_poly.type
_entity_poly.pdbx_seq_one_letter_code
_entity_poly.pdbx_strand_id
1 'polypeptide(L)' 'DNNPDKEGNIRDYSNVEQLVVLANLEGTNTELIREGLSQPDRLKKLNATAISQVKSLLDNPSVKKLAEKGAD' A
#
# COMPACT_ATOMS: atom_id res chain seq x y z
N ASP A 1 6.93 -19.67 -2.08
CA ASP A 1 5.80 -18.78 -2.42
C ASP A 1 4.53 -19.24 -1.76
N ASN A 2 3.80 -18.31 -1.13
CA ASN A 2 2.57 -18.60 -0.37
C ASN A 2 1.29 -18.46 -1.21
N ASN A 3 1.38 -18.09 -2.49
CA ASN A 3 0.26 -17.99 -3.43
C ASN A 3 0.69 -18.52 -4.82
N PRO A 4 1.03 -19.82 -4.94
CA PRO A 4 1.59 -20.39 -6.17
C PRO A 4 0.59 -20.42 -7.35
N ASP A 5 -0.69 -20.23 -7.07
CA ASP A 5 -1.83 -20.26 -7.99
C ASP A 5 -2.25 -18.87 -8.50
N LYS A 6 -1.64 -17.78 -8.00
CA LYS A 6 -1.90 -16.43 -8.45
C LYS A 6 -0.84 -15.96 -9.45
N GLU A 7 -1.27 -15.61 -10.65
CA GLU A 7 -0.41 -15.06 -11.70
C GLU A 7 -0.26 -13.53 -11.57
N GLY A 8 0.95 -13.00 -11.74
CA GLY A 8 1.18 -11.56 -11.67
C GLY A 8 1.53 -11.04 -10.27
N ASN A 9 1.40 -9.73 -10.05
CA ASN A 9 1.82 -9.01 -8.85
C ASN A 9 0.63 -8.68 -7.94
N ILE A 10 0.88 -8.39 -6.66
CA ILE A 10 -0.14 -7.98 -5.68
C ILE A 10 -0.98 -6.79 -6.15
N ARG A 11 -0.41 -5.90 -6.98
CA ARG A 11 -1.11 -4.76 -7.58
C ARG A 11 -2.25 -5.16 -8.50
N ASP A 12 -2.11 -6.27 -9.21
CA ASP A 12 -3.13 -6.74 -10.16
C ASP A 12 -4.41 -7.19 -9.45
N TYR A 13 -4.30 -7.46 -8.16
CA TYR A 13 -5.39 -7.91 -7.29
C TYR A 13 -5.81 -6.88 -6.24
N SER A 14 -5.26 -5.66 -6.31
CA SER A 14 -5.49 -4.61 -5.32
C SER A 14 -6.61 -3.66 -5.76
N ASN A 15 -7.47 -3.24 -4.83
CA ASN A 15 -8.42 -2.15 -5.10
C ASN A 15 -7.70 -0.78 -5.12
N VAL A 16 -8.42 0.27 -5.51
CA VAL A 16 -7.86 1.62 -5.67
C VAL A 16 -7.19 2.11 -4.38
N GLU A 17 -7.82 1.88 -3.22
CA GLU A 17 -7.27 2.27 -1.92
C GLU A 17 -5.96 1.53 -1.61
N GLN A 18 -5.91 0.22 -1.86
CA GLN A 18 -4.72 -0.59 -1.67
C GLN A 18 -3.60 -0.17 -2.63
N LEU A 19 -3.92 0.17 -3.89
CA LEU A 19 -2.94 0.67 -4.85
C LEU A 19 -2.32 2.00 -4.41
N VAL A 20 -3.13 2.91 -3.86
CA VAL A 20 -2.64 4.18 -3.30
C VAL A 20 -1.67 3.93 -2.13
N VAL A 21 -2.03 3.02 -1.22
CA VAL A 21 -1.16 2.64 -0.11
C VAL A 21 0.14 2.02 -0.63
N LEU A 22 0.06 1.06 -1.56
CA LEU A 22 1.25 0.42 -2.14
C LEU A 22 2.19 1.41 -2.82
N ALA A 23 1.66 2.36 -3.59
CA ALA A 23 2.46 3.41 -4.23
C ALA A 23 3.15 4.31 -3.20
N ASN A 24 2.45 4.66 -2.11
CA ASN A 24 3.05 5.45 -1.04
C ASN A 24 4.16 4.69 -0.28
N LEU A 25 3.93 3.39 -0.01
CA LEU A 25 4.91 2.54 0.66
C LEU A 25 6.18 2.38 -0.16
N GLU A 26 6.11 2.36 -1.50
CA GLU A 26 7.31 2.33 -2.36
C GLU A 26 8.18 3.57 -2.22
N GLY A 27 7.56 4.76 -2.25
CA GLY A 27 8.27 6.02 -2.03
C GLY A 27 8.87 6.07 -0.62
N THR A 28 8.08 5.74 0.39
CA THR A 28 8.54 5.70 1.79
C THR A 28 9.70 4.71 1.95
N ASN A 29 9.58 3.50 1.41
CA ASN A 29 10.64 2.49 1.48
C ASN A 29 11.93 2.98 0.80
N THR A 30 11.83 3.72 -0.30
CA THR A 30 12.98 4.31 -0.99
C THR A 30 13.73 5.29 -0.07
N GLU A 31 13.02 6.18 0.60
CA GLU A 31 13.64 7.12 1.54
C GLU A 31 14.25 6.39 2.75
N LEU A 32 13.57 5.40 3.32
CA LEU A 32 14.11 4.64 4.45
C LEU A 32 15.37 3.84 4.05
N ILE A 33 15.50 3.40 2.80
CA ILE A 33 16.73 2.79 2.27
C ILE A 33 17.84 3.83 2.21
N ARG A 34 17.56 5.05 1.72
CA ARG A 34 18.54 6.15 1.65
C ARG A 34 19.01 6.58 3.04
N GLU A 35 18.14 6.53 4.03
CA GLU A 35 18.47 6.75 5.45
C GLU A 35 19.31 5.62 6.08
N GLY A 36 19.52 4.51 5.36
CA GLY A 36 20.36 3.39 5.83
C GLY A 36 19.67 2.46 6.82
N LEU A 37 18.33 2.48 6.93
CA LEU A 37 17.64 1.60 7.86
C LEU A 37 17.73 0.13 7.43
N SER A 38 17.91 -0.74 8.42
CA SER A 38 17.90 -2.18 8.24
C SER A 38 16.56 -2.65 7.65
N GLN A 39 16.57 -3.72 6.84
CA GLN A 39 15.33 -4.27 6.28
C GLN A 39 14.27 -4.62 7.36
N PRO A 40 14.62 -5.25 8.51
CA PRO A 40 13.65 -5.51 9.58
C PRO A 40 13.01 -4.24 10.14
N ASP A 41 13.78 -3.17 10.33
CA ASP A 41 13.25 -1.90 10.87
C ASP A 41 12.37 -1.19 9.85
N ARG A 42 12.75 -1.22 8.56
CA ARG A 42 11.91 -0.73 7.47
C ARG A 42 10.58 -1.48 7.42
N LEU A 43 10.61 -2.81 7.51
CA LEU A 43 9.39 -3.64 7.50
C LEU A 43 8.42 -3.24 8.61
N LYS A 44 8.92 -3.02 9.84
CA LYS A 44 8.08 -2.58 10.97
C LYS A 44 7.45 -1.21 10.68
N LYS A 45 8.23 -0.25 10.19
CA LYS A 45 7.73 1.10 9.86
C LYS A 45 6.70 1.06 8.73
N LEU A 46 7.01 0.36 7.64
CA LEU A 46 6.13 0.22 6.49
C LEU A 46 4.81 -0.45 6.87
N ASN A 47 4.85 -1.49 7.71
CA ASN A 47 3.62 -2.14 8.19
C ASN A 47 2.75 -1.20 9.02
N ALA A 48 3.35 -0.46 9.96
CA ALA A 48 2.63 0.53 10.76
C ALA A 48 2.01 1.64 9.89
N THR A 49 2.78 2.16 8.92
CA THR A 49 2.32 3.16 7.96
C THR A 49 1.16 2.62 7.11
N ALA A 50 1.28 1.39 6.59
CA ALA A 50 0.23 0.76 5.78
C ALA A 50 -1.08 0.63 6.57
N ILE A 51 -1.02 0.14 7.81
CA ILE A 51 -2.20 -0.01 8.68
C ILE A 51 -2.87 1.35 8.92
N SER A 52 -2.07 2.39 9.20
CA SER A 52 -2.59 3.73 9.41
C SER A 52 -3.28 4.27 8.14
N GLN A 53 -2.64 4.14 6.98
CA GLN A 53 -3.18 4.66 5.73
C GLN A 53 -4.45 3.93 5.30
N VAL A 54 -4.49 2.59 5.40
CA VAL A 54 -5.69 1.82 5.09
C VAL A 54 -6.86 2.26 5.97
N LYS A 55 -6.65 2.41 7.29
CA LYS A 55 -7.70 2.91 8.19
C LYS A 55 -8.19 4.30 7.78
N SER A 56 -7.27 5.24 7.57
CA SER A 56 -7.61 6.61 7.16
C SER A 56 -8.36 6.69 5.83
N LEU A 57 -8.06 5.82 4.86
CA LEU A 57 -8.74 5.78 3.57
C LEU A 57 -10.14 5.16 3.68
N LEU A 58 -10.29 4.08 4.46
CA LEU A 58 -11.60 3.43 4.68
C LEU A 58 -12.58 4.34 5.44
N ASP A 59 -12.05 5.15 6.36
CA ASP A 59 -12.83 6.08 7.17
C ASP A 59 -13.12 7.40 6.43
N ASN A 60 -12.59 7.62 5.22
CA ASN A 60 -12.78 8.85 4.45
C ASN A 60 -13.87 8.69 3.37
N PRO A 61 -15.06 9.33 3.52
CA PRO A 61 -16.17 9.21 2.57
C PRO A 61 -15.85 9.76 1.17
N SER A 62 -14.92 10.71 1.08
CA SER A 62 -14.55 11.36 -0.18
C SER A 62 -13.66 10.45 -1.03
N VAL A 63 -12.85 9.60 -0.37
CA VAL A 63 -11.99 8.62 -1.05
C VAL A 63 -12.85 7.51 -1.67
N LYS A 64 -13.88 7.03 -0.96
CA LYS A 64 -14.84 6.06 -1.53
C LYS A 64 -15.48 6.56 -2.84
N LYS A 65 -15.86 7.84 -2.89
CA LYS A 65 -16.42 8.47 -4.11
C LYS A 65 -15.43 8.58 -5.28
N LEU A 66 -14.12 8.62 -5.01
CA LEU A 66 -13.09 8.61 -6.06
C LEU A 66 -12.89 7.19 -6.62
N ALA A 67 -12.92 6.18 -5.76
CA ALA A 67 -12.85 4.77 -6.18
C ALA A 67 -14.06 4.37 -7.05
N GLU A 68 -15.25 4.87 -6.74
CA GLU A 68 -16.47 4.63 -7.53
C GLU A 68 -16.44 5.28 -8.93
N LYS A 69 -15.69 6.38 -9.11
CA LYS A 69 -15.59 7.11 -10.40
C LYS A 69 -14.50 6.61 -11.34
N GLY A 70 -13.58 5.77 -10.85
CA GLY A 70 -12.49 5.21 -11.66
C GLY A 70 -12.80 3.84 -12.28
N ALA A 71 -14.03 3.34 -12.09
CA ALA A 71 -14.49 2.05 -12.59
C ALA A 71 -15.32 2.13 -13.90
N ASP A 72 -15.41 3.34 -14.49
CA ASP A 72 -16.00 3.60 -15.82
C ASP A 72 -14.92 3.68 -16.91
#